data_AF-A0A954VE17-F1
#
_entry.id   AF-A0A954VE17-F1
#
_cell.length_a   1.000
_cell.length_b   1.000
_cell.length_c   1.000
_cell.angle_alpha   90.00
_cell.angle_beta   90.00
_cell.angle_gamma   90.00
#
_symmetry.space_group_name_H-M   'P 1'
#
loop_
_entity.id
_entity.type
_entity.pdbx_description
1 polymer ?
#
loop_
_entity_poly.entity_id
_entity_poly.type
_entity_poly.pdbx_seq_one_letter_code
_entity_poly.pdbx_strand_id
1 'polypeptide(L)'
;MTDARNMLPKFNAISDARRHKAHDGILEDTVIPSNRQFTISQLLWTMAILAITLSIVPKAPFFVATSSVISLFWVFGLANTPQGRNLLVLLTVVLPIEFCCGLLAFHTIGEIVSAFYRLLLLLNVAFLVAFVVGLRRFAFVAILLLAFCMIPHQLTLAVRWWCVHNEAVRVAEFAKQTKNETGAFPIDLSAYRFRNTNAKQFISYRGASDSFLVSYYVGTPNTSHWCDNGKDWEYYPD
;
A
#
# COMPACT_ATOMS: atom_id res chain seq x y z
N MET A 1 -31.39 22.17 54.74
CA MET A 1 -31.54 23.64 54.66
C MET A 1 -30.15 24.26 54.79
N THR A 2 -29.89 25.34 54.03
CA THR A 2 -28.61 26.09 53.88
C THR A 2 -27.56 25.33 53.05
N ASP A 3 -27.38 25.49 51.74
CA ASP A 3 -27.24 26.65 50.82
C ASP A 3 -26.01 27.54 51.09
N ALA A 4 -24.99 27.42 50.22
CA ALA A 4 -23.93 28.39 50.00
C ALA A 4 -23.18 28.05 48.70
N ARG A 5 -23.85 28.33 47.58
CA ARG A 5 -23.18 28.71 46.32
C ARG A 5 -22.40 29.99 46.59
N ASN A 6 -21.11 30.04 46.25
CA ASN A 6 -20.32 31.21 45.85
C ASN A 6 -18.85 30.93 46.11
N MET A 7 -18.09 30.53 45.08
CA MET A 7 -16.68 30.95 44.90
C MET A 7 -16.29 30.69 43.44
N LEU A 8 -16.58 31.66 42.59
CA LEU A 8 -15.88 31.89 41.33
C LEU A 8 -15.23 33.28 41.43
N PRO A 9 -13.92 33.43 41.21
CA PRO A 9 -13.35 34.71 40.85
C PRO A 9 -13.39 34.91 39.33
N LYS A 10 -14.04 36.00 38.92
CA LYS A 10 -13.88 36.65 37.60
C LYS A 10 -12.65 37.57 37.62
N PHE A 11 -12.24 37.95 36.40
CA PHE A 11 -11.31 39.02 35.97
C PHE A 11 -9.90 38.54 35.61
N ASN A 12 -9.57 38.36 34.32
CA ASN A 12 -9.33 39.34 33.24
C ASN A 12 -8.31 40.43 33.59
N ALA A 13 -7.05 40.22 33.17
CA ALA A 13 -6.14 41.23 32.61
C ALA A 13 -4.84 40.53 32.19
N ILE A 14 -4.06 41.14 31.29
CA ILE A 14 -2.81 40.66 30.66
C ILE A 14 -3.03 39.95 29.31
N SER A 15 -3.76 40.64 28.42
CA SER A 15 -3.23 40.92 27.09
C SER A 15 -2.26 42.10 27.18
N ASP A 16 -1.30 42.16 26.24
CA ASP A 16 -0.37 43.27 26.00
C ASP A 16 0.93 43.31 26.82
N ALA A 17 1.89 42.43 26.47
CA ALA A 17 3.33 42.77 26.44
C ALA A 17 4.18 41.61 25.87
N ARG A 18 4.14 41.38 24.54
CA ARG A 18 5.27 40.81 23.76
C ARG A 18 5.01 40.85 22.25
N ARG A 19 4.78 42.06 21.72
CA ARG A 19 5.21 42.41 20.35
C ARG A 19 6.57 43.10 20.46
N HIS A 20 7.40 42.92 19.44
CA HIS A 20 8.78 43.36 19.27
C HIS A 20 9.88 42.38 19.73
N LYS A 21 10.15 41.41 18.86
CA LYS A 21 11.48 41.27 18.25
C LYS A 21 11.35 40.58 16.89
N ALA A 22 11.23 41.42 15.86
CA ALA A 22 11.63 41.08 14.51
C ALA A 22 13.15 41.30 14.42
N HIS A 23 13.88 40.29 13.93
CA HIS A 23 15.14 40.46 13.22
C HIS A 23 15.42 39.18 12.43
N ASP A 24 15.02 39.22 11.17
CA ASP A 24 15.72 38.85 9.94
C ASP A 24 17.00 37.98 10.02
N GLY A 25 16.97 36.96 9.16
CA GLY A 25 18.07 36.06 8.77
C GLY A 25 17.48 34.67 8.53
N ILE A 26 16.78 34.39 7.41
CA ILE A 26 17.30 34.16 6.05
C ILE A 26 18.64 33.40 6.08
N LEU A 27 18.54 32.07 5.99
CA LEU A 27 19.40 31.12 5.27
C LEU A 27 18.56 29.82 5.24
N GLU A 28 17.81 29.61 4.16
CA GLU A 28 18.21 28.81 3.00
C GLU A 28 18.08 27.30 3.27
N ASP A 29 17.04 26.74 2.65
CA ASP A 29 17.02 25.46 1.97
C ASP A 29 17.12 24.17 2.81
N THR A 30 16.05 23.91 3.57
CA THR A 30 15.58 22.53 3.74
C THR A 30 15.05 22.00 2.42
N VAL A 31 15.95 21.52 1.56
CA VAL A 31 15.62 20.57 0.50
C VAL A 31 15.28 19.25 1.19
N ILE A 32 14.02 19.12 1.62
CA ILE A 32 13.41 17.81 1.84
C ILE A 32 13.18 17.27 0.42
N PRO A 33 13.92 16.24 -0.05
CA PRO A 33 13.63 15.67 -1.34
C PRO A 33 12.18 15.19 -1.28
N SER A 34 11.37 15.72 -2.19
CA SER A 34 10.00 15.33 -2.39
C SER A 34 9.96 13.81 -2.48
N ASN A 35 9.50 13.20 -1.39
CA ASN A 35 9.01 11.84 -1.37
C ASN A 35 8.15 11.71 -2.62
N ARG A 36 8.63 10.95 -3.62
CA ARG A 36 7.85 10.61 -4.80
C ARG A 36 6.66 9.84 -4.25
N GLN A 37 5.59 10.58 -3.93
CA GLN A 37 4.27 10.01 -3.82
C GLN A 37 4.04 9.38 -5.18
N PHE A 38 4.18 8.06 -5.22
CA PHE A 38 3.69 7.26 -6.31
C PHE A 38 2.17 7.45 -6.24
N THR A 39 1.70 8.49 -6.90
CA THR A 39 0.29 8.85 -6.87
C THR A 39 -0.47 7.71 -7.52
N ILE A 40 -1.63 7.37 -6.97
CA ILE A 40 -2.53 6.38 -7.55
C ILE A 40 -2.79 6.68 -9.04
N SER A 41 -2.67 7.94 -9.48
CA SER A 41 -2.72 8.31 -10.90
C SER A 41 -1.53 7.79 -11.74
N GLN A 42 -0.30 7.73 -11.23
CA GLN A 42 0.84 7.14 -11.94
C GLN A 42 0.72 5.62 -12.07
N LEU A 43 0.12 4.93 -11.07
CA LEU A 43 -0.19 3.50 -11.15
C LEU A 43 -1.31 3.22 -12.16
N LEU A 44 -2.34 4.08 -12.23
CA LEU A 44 -3.43 3.96 -13.20
C LEU A 44 -2.98 4.28 -14.63
N TRP A 45 -2.08 5.26 -14.81
CA TRP A 45 -1.50 5.58 -16.13
C TRP A 45 -0.55 4.49 -16.63
N THR A 46 0.23 3.86 -15.76
CA THR A 46 1.14 2.76 -16.14
C THR A 46 0.38 1.48 -16.47
N MET A 47 -0.72 1.16 -15.77
CA MET A 47 -1.63 0.07 -16.13
C MET A 47 -2.35 0.31 -17.47
N ALA A 48 -2.78 1.55 -17.74
CA ALA A 48 -3.38 1.92 -19.02
C ALA A 48 -2.37 1.81 -20.19
N ILE A 49 -1.12 2.24 -20.01
CA ILE A 49 -0.06 2.12 -21.02
C ILE A 49 0.33 0.65 -21.24
N LEU A 50 0.43 -0.17 -20.18
CA LEU A 50 0.80 -1.59 -20.30
C LEU A 50 -0.29 -2.40 -21.03
N ALA A 51 -1.57 -2.11 -20.79
CA ALA A 51 -2.68 -2.69 -21.56
C ALA A 51 -2.65 -2.28 -23.04
N ILE A 52 -2.28 -1.03 -23.34
CA ILE A 52 -2.12 -0.53 -24.72
C ILE A 52 -0.88 -1.14 -25.40
N THR A 53 0.21 -1.40 -24.67
CA THR A 53 1.47 -1.89 -25.24
C THR A 53 1.46 -3.41 -25.46
N LEU A 54 0.81 -4.20 -24.60
CA LEU A 54 0.58 -5.63 -24.84
C LEU A 54 -0.45 -5.90 -25.96
N SER A 55 -1.25 -4.89 -26.30
CA SER A 55 -2.11 -4.89 -27.49
C SER A 55 -1.32 -4.60 -28.79
N ILE A 56 -0.05 -4.21 -28.68
CA ILE A 56 0.79 -3.78 -29.80
C ILE A 56 2.06 -4.65 -29.80
N VAL A 57 2.01 -5.74 -30.57
CA VAL A 57 3.15 -6.33 -31.33
C VAL A 57 3.97 -7.41 -30.58
N PRO A 58 3.92 -8.67 -31.08
CA PRO A 58 5.00 -9.06 -31.98
C PRO A 58 4.52 -9.48 -33.38
N LYS A 59 4.90 -8.64 -34.34
CA LYS A 59 5.29 -8.91 -35.73
C LYS A 59 4.48 -9.96 -36.51
N ALA A 60 3.30 -9.56 -36.97
CA ALA A 60 2.74 -10.05 -38.23
C ALA A 60 1.95 -8.91 -38.90
N PRO A 61 2.49 -8.24 -39.93
CA PRO A 61 1.76 -7.22 -40.66
C PRO A 61 0.87 -7.95 -41.66
N PHE A 62 -0.39 -8.21 -41.33
CA PHE A 62 -1.53 -8.26 -42.29
C PHE A 62 -2.88 -8.66 -41.65
N PHE A 63 -2.95 -9.00 -40.35
CA PHE A 63 -4.18 -9.58 -39.75
C PHE A 63 -4.89 -8.77 -38.64
N VAL A 64 -4.44 -7.54 -38.31
CA VAL A 64 -4.91 -6.82 -37.09
C VAL A 64 -6.12 -5.88 -37.31
N ALA A 65 -6.45 -5.53 -38.57
CA ALA A 65 -7.53 -4.55 -38.82
C ALA A 65 -8.95 -5.14 -38.68
N THR A 66 -9.15 -6.44 -38.91
CA THR A 66 -10.48 -7.07 -38.85
C THR A 66 -10.82 -7.64 -37.47
N SER A 67 -9.82 -8.04 -36.67
CA SER A 67 -10.02 -8.57 -35.31
C SER A 67 -10.41 -7.50 -34.29
N SER A 68 -9.94 -6.25 -34.48
CA SER A 68 -10.21 -5.11 -33.59
C SER A 68 -11.68 -4.63 -33.65
N VAL A 69 -12.29 -4.68 -34.83
CA VAL A 69 -13.69 -4.25 -35.02
C VAL A 69 -14.66 -5.34 -34.54
N ILE A 70 -14.35 -6.62 -34.79
CA ILE A 70 -15.16 -7.75 -34.33
C ILE A 70 -15.14 -7.85 -32.79
N SER A 71 -14.00 -7.58 -32.14
CA SER A 71 -13.90 -7.57 -30.68
C SER A 71 -14.67 -6.40 -30.04
N LEU A 72 -14.65 -5.20 -30.65
CA LEU A 72 -15.47 -4.08 -30.19
C LEU A 72 -16.98 -4.36 -30.32
N PHE A 73 -17.43 -4.91 -31.45
CA PHE A 73 -18.85 -5.26 -31.65
C PHE A 73 -19.35 -6.30 -30.66
N TRP A 74 -18.53 -7.30 -30.33
CA TRP A 74 -18.88 -8.31 -29.31
C TRP A 74 -18.94 -7.71 -27.90
N VAL A 75 -18.01 -6.82 -27.55
CA VAL A 75 -18.01 -6.13 -26.25
C VAL A 75 -19.24 -5.23 -26.12
N PHE A 76 -19.60 -4.46 -27.16
CA PHE A 76 -20.79 -3.61 -27.16
C PHE A 76 -22.09 -4.44 -27.17
N GLY A 77 -22.14 -5.55 -27.91
CA GLY A 77 -23.29 -6.47 -27.91
C GLY A 77 -23.53 -7.12 -26.55
N LEU A 78 -22.47 -7.53 -25.86
CA LEU A 78 -22.54 -8.05 -24.50
C LEU A 78 -22.99 -6.98 -23.49
N ALA A 79 -22.46 -5.74 -23.60
CA ALA A 79 -22.78 -4.63 -22.70
C ALA A 79 -24.28 -4.26 -22.65
N ASN A 80 -25.03 -4.55 -23.72
CA ASN A 80 -26.47 -4.29 -23.79
C ASN A 80 -27.31 -5.34 -23.04
N THR A 81 -26.73 -6.49 -22.69
CA THR A 81 -27.40 -7.49 -21.85
C THR A 81 -27.05 -7.28 -20.37
N PRO A 82 -27.98 -7.53 -19.42
CA PRO A 82 -27.66 -7.46 -18.00
C PRO A 82 -26.46 -8.34 -17.62
N GLN A 83 -26.33 -9.52 -18.25
CA GLN A 83 -25.23 -10.44 -17.97
C GLN A 83 -23.88 -9.93 -18.47
N GLY A 84 -23.84 -9.28 -19.64
CA GLY A 84 -22.59 -8.70 -20.14
C GLY A 84 -22.16 -7.46 -19.37
N ARG A 85 -23.09 -6.67 -18.81
CA ARG A 85 -22.74 -5.60 -17.85
C ARG A 85 -22.04 -6.15 -16.61
N ASN A 86 -22.57 -7.23 -16.03
CA ASN A 86 -21.94 -7.87 -14.88
C ASN A 86 -20.56 -8.43 -15.21
N LEU A 87 -20.40 -9.03 -16.40
CA LEU A 87 -19.10 -9.49 -16.88
C LEU A 87 -18.10 -8.33 -17.03
N LEU A 88 -18.54 -7.18 -17.55
CA LEU A 88 -17.69 -5.99 -17.66
C LEU A 88 -17.21 -5.50 -16.30
N VAL A 89 -18.07 -5.50 -15.27
CA VAL A 89 -17.65 -5.14 -13.90
C VAL A 89 -16.61 -6.13 -13.37
N LEU A 90 -16.80 -7.44 -13.58
CA LEU A 90 -15.81 -8.44 -13.18
C LEU A 90 -14.45 -8.20 -13.86
N LEU A 91 -14.46 -7.96 -15.17
CA LEU A 91 -13.24 -7.77 -15.96
C LEU A 91 -12.53 -6.45 -15.64
N THR A 92 -13.26 -5.36 -15.40
CA THR A 92 -12.68 -4.02 -15.26
C THR A 92 -12.42 -3.62 -13.82
N VAL A 93 -13.08 -4.25 -12.85
CA VAL A 93 -12.94 -3.91 -11.43
C VAL A 93 -12.34 -5.06 -10.64
N VAL A 94 -12.95 -6.25 -10.71
CA VAL A 94 -12.54 -7.37 -9.84
C VAL A 94 -11.17 -7.91 -10.24
N LEU A 95 -10.95 -8.25 -11.52
CA LEU A 95 -9.67 -8.83 -11.96
C LEU A 95 -8.46 -7.92 -11.72
N PRO A 96 -8.51 -6.60 -12.00
CA PRO A 96 -7.38 -5.72 -11.69
C PRO A 96 -7.10 -5.64 -10.19
N ILE A 97 -8.12 -5.64 -9.34
CA ILE A 97 -7.93 -5.65 -7.88
C ILE A 97 -7.28 -6.96 -7.44
N GLU A 98 -7.75 -8.12 -7.93
CA GLU A 98 -7.14 -9.41 -7.63
C GLU A 98 -5.69 -9.50 -8.11
N PHE A 99 -5.39 -8.95 -9.28
CA PHE A 99 -4.03 -8.85 -9.80
C PHE A 99 -3.13 -8.00 -8.88
N CYS A 100 -3.60 -6.82 -8.46
CA CYS A 100 -2.91 -5.99 -7.48
C CYS A 100 -2.72 -6.71 -6.14
N CYS A 101 -3.72 -7.46 -5.67
CA CYS A 101 -3.61 -8.30 -4.47
C CYS A 101 -2.55 -9.39 -4.64
N GLY A 102 -2.44 -10.01 -5.82
CA GLY A 102 -1.39 -10.99 -6.12
C GLY A 102 0.02 -10.40 -6.13
N LEU A 103 0.18 -9.18 -6.67
CA LEU A 103 1.45 -8.45 -6.59
C LEU A 103 1.79 -8.06 -5.15
N LEU A 104 0.81 -7.62 -4.37
CA LEU A 104 0.99 -7.23 -2.99
C LEU A 104 1.33 -8.42 -2.08
N ALA A 105 0.77 -9.60 -2.37
CA ALA A 105 1.07 -10.83 -1.64
C ALA A 105 2.58 -11.14 -1.61
N PHE A 106 3.30 -10.78 -2.68
CA PHE A 106 4.75 -10.93 -2.76
C PHE A 106 5.49 -10.19 -1.67
N HIS A 107 5.04 -8.98 -1.27
CA HIS A 107 5.69 -8.16 -0.25
C HIS A 107 5.16 -8.39 1.18
N THR A 108 4.01 -9.06 1.31
CA THR A 108 3.30 -9.20 2.60
C THR A 108 3.40 -10.61 3.17
N ILE A 109 3.39 -11.65 2.34
CA ILE A 109 3.38 -13.06 2.77
C ILE A 109 4.56 -13.86 2.21
N GLY A 110 5.12 -13.46 1.07
CA GLY A 110 6.34 -14.06 0.50
C GLY A 110 6.17 -14.57 -0.92
N GLU A 111 7.24 -15.14 -1.49
CA GLU A 111 7.26 -15.52 -2.90
C GLU A 111 6.32 -16.69 -3.18
N ILE A 112 6.42 -17.75 -2.37
CA ILE A 112 5.66 -18.98 -2.55
C ILE A 112 4.16 -18.70 -2.53
N VAL A 113 3.68 -17.95 -1.53
CA VAL A 113 2.25 -17.62 -1.42
C VAL A 113 1.81 -16.68 -2.54
N SER A 114 2.65 -15.73 -2.97
CA SER A 114 2.34 -14.91 -4.15
C SER A 114 2.17 -15.73 -5.42
N ALA A 115 2.92 -16.82 -5.58
CA ALA A 115 2.78 -17.72 -6.72
C ALA A 115 1.42 -18.44 -6.70
N PHE A 116 0.94 -18.86 -5.52
CA PHE A 116 -0.41 -19.39 -5.37
C PHE A 116 -1.49 -18.36 -5.72
N TYR A 117 -1.34 -17.09 -5.31
CA TYR A 117 -2.27 -16.02 -5.71
C TYR A 117 -2.29 -15.82 -7.23
N ARG A 118 -1.14 -15.89 -7.87
CA ARG A 118 -1.04 -15.83 -9.35
C ARG A 118 -1.72 -17.03 -10.02
N LEU A 119 -1.60 -18.23 -9.46
CA LEU A 119 -2.31 -19.41 -9.95
C LEU A 119 -3.84 -19.26 -9.82
N LEU A 120 -4.32 -18.73 -8.69
CA LEU A 120 -5.74 -18.42 -8.49
C LEU A 120 -6.24 -17.36 -9.48
N LEU A 121 -5.41 -16.36 -9.80
CA LEU A 121 -5.75 -15.38 -10.83
C LEU A 121 -5.87 -16.05 -12.22
N LEU A 122 -5.00 -16.99 -12.57
CA LEU A 122 -5.12 -17.76 -13.82
C LEU A 122 -6.40 -18.61 -13.85
N LEU A 123 -6.88 -19.08 -12.70
CA LEU A 123 -8.14 -19.82 -12.61
C LEU A 123 -9.35 -18.97 -13.04
N ASN A 124 -9.31 -17.63 -12.87
CA ASN A 124 -10.34 -16.76 -13.41
C ASN A 124 -10.46 -16.86 -14.94
N VAL A 125 -9.37 -17.13 -15.66
CA VAL A 125 -9.43 -17.35 -17.13
C VAL A 125 -10.27 -18.59 -17.44
N ALA A 126 -10.11 -19.67 -16.67
CA ALA A 126 -10.93 -20.87 -16.83
C ALA A 126 -12.41 -20.58 -16.55
N PHE A 127 -12.72 -19.76 -15.54
CA PHE A 127 -14.10 -19.34 -15.28
C PHE A 127 -14.67 -18.44 -16.38
N LEU A 128 -13.86 -17.56 -16.98
CA LEU A 128 -14.27 -16.78 -18.14
C LEU A 128 -14.58 -17.67 -19.35
N VAL A 129 -13.78 -18.70 -19.61
CA VAL A 129 -14.08 -19.70 -20.65
C VAL A 129 -15.39 -20.43 -20.34
N ALA A 130 -15.59 -20.87 -19.10
CA ALA A 130 -16.83 -21.50 -18.67
C ALA A 130 -18.05 -20.58 -18.86
N PHE A 131 -17.89 -19.27 -18.64
CA PHE A 131 -18.93 -18.28 -18.90
C PHE A 131 -19.32 -18.23 -20.39
N VAL A 132 -18.33 -18.24 -21.29
CA VAL A 132 -18.53 -18.22 -22.76
C VAL A 132 -19.21 -19.50 -23.26
N VAL A 133 -18.86 -20.67 -22.71
CA VAL A 133 -19.46 -21.97 -23.07
C VAL A 133 -20.89 -22.14 -22.52
N GLY A 134 -21.40 -21.17 -21.75
CA GLY A 134 -22.80 -21.13 -21.29
C GLY A 134 -22.99 -21.47 -19.81
N LEU A 135 -21.94 -21.84 -19.07
CA LEU A 135 -21.97 -22.09 -17.61
C LEU A 135 -21.92 -20.78 -16.80
N ARG A 136 -22.74 -19.79 -17.20
CA ARG A 136 -22.65 -18.40 -16.74
C ARG A 136 -22.80 -18.23 -15.23
N ARG A 137 -23.80 -18.89 -14.64
CA ARG A 137 -24.08 -18.79 -13.19
C ARG A 137 -22.92 -19.36 -12.36
N PHE A 138 -22.41 -20.52 -12.76
CA PHE A 138 -21.28 -21.17 -12.10
C PHE A 138 -20.04 -20.29 -12.16
N ALA A 139 -19.66 -19.83 -13.36
CA ALA A 139 -18.51 -18.95 -13.56
C ALA A 139 -18.60 -17.67 -12.70
N PHE A 140 -19.78 -17.03 -12.68
CA PHE A 140 -20.00 -15.81 -11.91
C PHE A 140 -19.83 -16.03 -10.41
N VAL A 141 -20.46 -17.08 -9.87
CA VAL A 141 -20.34 -17.43 -8.45
C VAL A 141 -18.90 -17.78 -8.09
N ALA A 142 -18.19 -18.51 -8.96
CA ALA A 142 -16.82 -18.92 -8.72
C ALA A 142 -15.85 -17.73 -8.68
N ILE A 143 -15.96 -16.79 -9.64
CA ILE A 143 -15.15 -15.55 -9.66
C ILE A 143 -15.42 -14.73 -8.40
N LEU A 144 -16.69 -14.53 -8.04
CA LEU A 144 -17.03 -13.77 -6.84
C LEU A 144 -16.53 -14.42 -5.55
N LEU A 145 -16.60 -15.75 -5.45
CA LEU A 145 -16.08 -16.48 -4.30
C LEU A 145 -14.56 -16.32 -4.19
N LEU A 146 -13.85 -16.42 -5.33
CA LEU A 146 -12.40 -16.23 -5.38
C LEU A 146 -12.01 -14.81 -4.92
N ALA A 147 -12.68 -13.80 -5.46
CA ALA A 147 -12.49 -12.39 -5.10
C ALA A 147 -12.78 -12.14 -3.61
N PHE A 148 -13.88 -12.70 -3.10
CA PHE A 148 -14.25 -12.58 -1.69
C PHE A 148 -13.24 -13.23 -0.75
N CYS A 149 -12.59 -14.31 -1.16
CA CYS A 149 -11.55 -14.96 -0.37
C CYS A 149 -10.22 -14.18 -0.43
N MET A 150 -9.81 -13.69 -1.61
CA MET A 150 -8.50 -13.09 -1.82
C MET A 150 -8.43 -11.62 -1.37
N ILE A 151 -9.41 -10.81 -1.77
CA ILE A 151 -9.33 -9.34 -1.66
C ILE A 151 -9.33 -8.88 -0.19
N PRO A 152 -10.26 -9.32 0.69
CA PRO A 152 -10.31 -8.82 2.07
C PRO A 152 -9.05 -9.15 2.87
N HIS A 153 -8.51 -10.36 2.66
CA HIS A 153 -7.30 -10.80 3.34
C HIS A 153 -6.09 -9.94 2.92
N GLN A 154 -5.86 -9.79 1.61
CA GLN A 154 -4.73 -9.01 1.11
C GLN A 154 -4.85 -7.52 1.44
N LEU A 155 -6.07 -6.95 1.40
CA LEU A 155 -6.27 -5.55 1.79
C LEU A 155 -5.98 -5.31 3.27
N THR A 156 -6.34 -6.26 4.14
CA THR A 156 -6.01 -6.21 5.57
C THR A 156 -4.50 -6.21 5.79
N LEU A 157 -3.77 -7.07 5.05
CA LEU A 157 -2.31 -7.10 5.10
C LEU A 157 -1.68 -5.84 4.49
N ALA A 158 -2.27 -5.26 3.45
CA ALA A 158 -1.84 -3.98 2.87
C ALA A 158 -1.81 -2.86 3.91
N VAL A 159 -2.93 -2.72 4.63
CA VAL A 159 -3.08 -1.71 5.68
C VAL A 159 -2.08 -1.97 6.79
N ARG A 160 -1.90 -3.23 7.19
CA ARG A 160 -0.89 -3.59 8.19
C ARG A 160 0.51 -3.23 7.73
N TRP A 161 0.90 -3.60 6.50
CA TRP A 161 2.21 -3.28 5.94
C TRP A 161 2.46 -1.78 5.96
N TRP A 162 1.49 -0.99 5.49
CA TRP A 162 1.57 0.47 5.54
C TRP A 162 1.77 1.01 6.96
N CYS A 163 1.03 0.49 7.94
CA CYS A 163 1.15 0.90 9.33
C CYS A 163 2.51 0.53 9.95
N VAL A 164 2.97 -0.70 9.72
CA VAL A 164 4.23 -1.22 10.26
C VAL A 164 5.43 -0.52 9.60
N HIS A 165 5.42 -0.39 8.28
CA HIS A 165 6.48 0.28 7.53
C HIS A 165 6.67 1.73 7.99
N ASN A 166 5.59 2.52 8.07
CA ASN A 166 5.67 3.91 8.52
C ASN A 166 6.18 4.04 9.96
N GLU A 167 5.85 3.09 10.83
CA GLU A 167 6.35 3.10 12.20
C GLU A 167 7.83 2.68 12.25
N ALA A 168 8.25 1.71 11.43
CA ALA A 168 9.63 1.28 11.31
C ALA A 168 10.53 2.39 10.74
N VAL A 169 10.03 3.20 9.78
CA VAL A 169 10.71 4.42 9.28
C VAL A 169 10.99 5.39 10.43
N ARG A 170 10.00 5.65 11.29
CA ARG A 170 10.20 6.55 12.44
C ARG A 170 11.18 6.01 13.47
N VAL A 171 11.19 4.69 13.69
CA VAL A 171 12.19 4.04 14.55
C VAL A 171 13.60 4.25 13.98
N ALA A 172 13.77 4.11 12.66
CA ALA A 172 15.06 4.35 12.00
C ALA A 172 15.47 5.83 12.07
N GLU A 173 14.53 6.76 11.86
CA GLU A 173 14.76 8.20 12.02
C GLU A 173 15.16 8.56 13.45
N PHE A 174 14.47 8.01 14.46
CA PHE A 174 14.81 8.18 15.86
C PHE A 174 16.24 7.71 16.16
N ALA A 175 16.61 6.50 15.71
CA ALA A 175 17.97 6.00 15.92
C ALA A 175 19.03 6.92 15.29
N LYS A 176 18.80 7.39 14.06
CA LYS A 176 19.69 8.35 13.37
C LYS A 176 19.79 9.68 14.12
N GLN A 177 18.66 10.20 14.61
CA GLN A 177 18.62 11.44 15.38
C GLN A 177 19.40 11.29 16.70
N THR A 178 19.19 10.21 17.44
CA THR A 178 19.92 9.95 18.69
C THR A 178 21.44 9.83 18.46
N LYS A 179 21.86 9.23 17.35
CA LYS A 179 23.29 9.22 16.98
C LYS A 179 23.83 10.62 16.73
N ASN A 180 23.08 11.47 16.04
CA ASN A 180 23.50 12.85 15.79
C ASN A 180 23.63 13.65 17.09
N GLU A 181 22.79 13.38 18.08
CA GLU A 181 22.76 14.11 19.37
C GLU A 181 23.80 13.58 20.38
N THR A 182 23.99 12.25 20.45
CA THR A 182 24.78 11.60 21.51
C THR A 182 26.11 11.02 21.02
N GLY A 183 26.30 10.94 19.70
CA GLY A 183 27.44 10.29 19.06
C GLY A 183 27.29 8.78 18.88
N ALA A 184 26.26 8.13 19.44
CA ALA A 184 26.03 6.69 19.34
C ALA A 184 24.56 6.35 19.05
N PHE A 185 24.30 5.22 18.39
CA PHE A 185 22.93 4.73 18.26
C PHE A 185 22.39 4.23 19.61
N PRO A 186 21.06 4.30 19.84
CA PRO A 186 20.47 3.79 21.07
C PRO A 186 20.59 2.27 21.12
N ILE A 187 20.86 1.69 22.30
CA ILE A 187 20.97 0.23 22.46
C ILE A 187 19.59 -0.44 22.30
N ASP A 188 18.55 0.24 22.78
CA ASP A 188 17.17 -0.22 22.74
C ASP A 188 16.19 0.92 22.38
N LEU A 189 14.89 0.59 22.32
CA LEU A 189 13.82 1.54 22.02
C LEU A 189 13.09 2.04 23.27
N SER A 190 13.71 2.00 24.45
CA SER A 190 13.06 2.41 25.71
C SER A 190 12.60 3.87 25.70
N ALA A 191 13.39 4.75 25.07
CA ALA A 191 13.08 6.17 24.92
C ALA A 191 12.17 6.49 23.72
N TYR A 192 11.93 5.53 22.81
CA TYR A 192 11.08 5.72 21.64
C TYR A 192 9.61 5.45 21.97
N ARG A 193 8.73 6.43 21.70
CA ARG A 193 7.28 6.28 21.88
C ARG A 193 6.61 5.89 20.56
N PHE A 194 6.15 4.65 20.49
CA PHE A 194 5.39 4.17 19.34
C PHE A 194 4.10 4.98 19.14
N ARG A 195 3.88 5.49 17.93
CA ARG A 195 2.64 6.17 17.55
C ARG A 195 1.53 5.16 17.28
N ASN A 196 1.89 4.03 16.65
CA ASN A 196 1.00 2.90 16.46
C ASN A 196 1.44 1.73 17.35
N THR A 197 0.79 1.56 18.49
CA THR A 197 1.12 0.48 19.43
C THR A 197 0.90 -0.91 18.86
N ASN A 198 -0.02 -1.07 17.90
CA ASN A 198 -0.29 -2.36 17.26
C ASN A 198 0.84 -2.78 16.30
N ALA A 199 1.62 -1.81 15.79
CA ALA A 199 2.76 -2.07 14.92
C ALA A 199 3.98 -2.60 15.69
N LYS A 200 4.09 -2.30 16.99
CA LYS A 200 5.25 -2.64 17.83
C LYS A 200 5.61 -4.12 17.78
N GLN A 201 4.62 -5.02 17.82
CA GLN A 201 4.85 -6.48 17.84
C GLN A 201 5.48 -7.03 16.55
N PHE A 202 5.44 -6.25 15.47
CA PHE A 202 5.96 -6.64 14.16
C PHE A 202 7.36 -6.07 13.90
N ILE A 203 7.85 -5.18 14.77
CA ILE A 203 9.11 -4.46 14.59
C ILE A 203 10.14 -4.99 15.58
N SER A 204 11.33 -5.30 15.05
CA SER A 204 12.52 -5.64 15.82
C SER A 204 13.58 -4.57 15.65
N TYR A 205 14.32 -4.29 16.71
CA TYR A 205 15.40 -3.32 16.73
C TYR A 205 16.64 -3.93 17.36
N ARG A 206 17.80 -3.67 16.76
CA ARG A 206 19.10 -3.99 17.33
C ARG A 206 20.04 -2.82 17.12
N GLY A 207 20.42 -2.15 18.20
CA GLY A 207 21.40 -1.07 18.18
C GLY A 207 22.77 -1.51 18.70
N ALA A 208 23.82 -0.89 18.18
CA ALA A 208 25.20 -0.94 18.65
C ALA A 208 25.80 0.47 18.53
N SER A 209 27.00 0.72 19.06
CA SER A 209 27.62 2.07 19.02
C SER A 209 27.59 2.69 17.61
N ASP A 210 27.97 1.91 16.60
CA ASP A 210 28.23 2.39 15.25
C ASP A 210 27.26 1.86 14.18
N SER A 211 26.31 1.00 14.56
CA SER A 211 25.32 0.44 13.66
C SER A 211 23.96 0.28 14.34
N PHE A 212 22.91 0.24 13.52
CA PHE A 212 21.60 -0.21 13.96
C PHE A 212 20.99 -1.08 12.86
N LEU A 213 20.02 -1.90 13.26
CA LEU A 213 19.16 -2.67 12.37
C LEU A 213 17.72 -2.50 12.86
N VAL A 214 16.87 -1.95 11.99
CA VAL A 214 15.41 -2.04 12.14
C VAL A 214 14.94 -3.11 11.19
N SER A 215 14.20 -4.10 11.67
CA SER A 215 13.55 -5.07 10.82
C SER A 215 12.08 -5.25 11.19
N TYR A 216 11.25 -5.64 10.23
CA TYR A 216 9.85 -5.96 10.48
C TYR A 216 9.33 -7.02 9.53
N TYR A 217 8.21 -7.64 9.91
CA TYR A 217 7.44 -8.57 9.09
C TYR A 217 5.95 -8.17 9.09
N VAL A 218 5.15 -8.73 8.18
CA VAL A 218 3.72 -8.35 8.05
C VAL A 218 2.77 -9.52 8.18
N GLY A 219 2.84 -10.45 7.22
CA GLY A 219 2.00 -11.64 7.19
C GLY A 219 2.62 -12.80 7.93
N THR A 220 3.86 -13.13 7.59
CA THR A 220 4.61 -14.27 8.13
C THR A 220 5.96 -13.81 8.69
N PRO A 221 6.48 -14.43 9.77
CA PRO A 221 7.80 -14.09 10.32
C PRO A 221 8.97 -14.29 9.35
N ASN A 222 8.78 -15.12 8.31
CA ASN A 222 9.83 -15.42 7.34
C ASN A 222 10.00 -14.32 6.28
N THR A 223 8.95 -13.53 6.02
CA THR A 223 9.10 -12.30 5.22
C THR A 223 9.71 -11.21 6.07
N SER A 224 10.84 -10.66 5.66
CA SER A 224 11.49 -9.60 6.43
C SER A 224 11.82 -8.41 5.55
N HIS A 225 11.56 -7.23 6.11
CA HIS A 225 11.99 -5.95 5.59
C HIS A 225 12.96 -5.37 6.60
N TRP A 226 14.09 -4.80 6.18
CA TRP A 226 15.02 -4.19 7.12
C TRP A 226 15.71 -2.96 6.55
N CYS A 227 16.23 -2.14 7.46
CA CYS A 227 17.07 -0.98 7.18
C CYS A 227 18.23 -0.98 8.17
N ASP A 228 19.44 -0.78 7.67
CA ASP A 228 20.67 -0.67 8.45
C ASP A 228 21.32 0.73 8.29
N ASN A 229 22.39 0.98 9.03
CA ASN A 229 23.11 2.25 8.95
C ASN A 229 23.80 2.42 7.58
N GLY A 230 23.17 3.18 6.69
CA GLY A 230 23.75 3.59 5.41
C GLY A 230 23.08 2.98 4.18
N LYS A 231 22.10 2.08 4.34
CA LYS A 231 21.32 1.53 3.22
C LYS A 231 19.85 1.91 3.29
N ASP A 232 19.22 1.84 2.13
CA ASP A 232 17.78 1.94 1.97
C ASP A 232 17.08 0.68 2.52
N TRP A 233 15.75 0.67 2.47
CA TRP A 233 14.95 -0.48 2.87
C TRP A 233 15.19 -1.66 1.92
N GLU A 234 15.60 -2.79 2.50
CA GLU A 234 15.78 -4.07 1.82
C GLU A 234 14.60 -5.01 2.13
N TYR A 235 14.35 -5.95 1.22
CA TYR A 235 13.28 -6.93 1.33
C TYR A 235 13.80 -8.35 1.04
N TYR A 236 13.50 -9.29 1.93
CA TYR A 236 13.67 -10.72 1.71
C TYR A 236 12.31 -11.40 1.55
N PRO A 237 11.99 -11.85 0.32
CA PRO A 237 10.90 -12.78 0.13
C PRO A 237 11.36 -14.17 0.58
N ASP A 238 10.69 -14.72 1.59
CA ASP A 238 10.77 -16.14 1.92
C ASP A 238 10.44 -17.02 0.69
#